data_AF-A0A6C0HSG7-F1
#
_entry.id   AF-A0A6C0HSG7-F1
#
_cell.length_a   1.000
_cell.length_b   1.000
_cell.length_c   1.000
_cell.angle_alpha   90.00
_cell.angle_beta   90.00
_cell.angle_gamma   90.00
#
_symmetry.space_group_name_H-M   'P 1'
#
loop_
_entity.id
_entity.type
_entity.pdbx_description
1 polymer ?
#
loop_
_entity_poly.entity_id
_entity_poly.type
_entity_poly.pdbx_seq_one_letter_code
_entity_poly.pdbx_strand_id
1 'polypeptide(L)'
;MDLTKIPNDIIINHIIPFTYQVQSKKLLKDIQSFYRDYKIVINYYSFDYNDYILCSDLIRFVNINYFLNSYSNNIEKLFERSYFYNNIINKEEFIISIENNIYNNYIVNPNKVSRIIFGLLKPYERTRFLYRFVIPYDIF
;
A
#
# COMPACT_ATOMS: atom_id res chain seq x y z
N MET A 1 -2.99 21.42 -1.04
CA MET A 1 -4.35 20.95 -0.75
C MET A 1 -5.17 22.21 -0.56
N ASP A 2 -6.05 22.54 -1.52
CA ASP A 2 -6.81 23.80 -1.47
C ASP A 2 -7.94 23.66 -0.44
N LEU A 3 -7.75 24.27 0.74
CA LEU A 3 -8.75 24.28 1.82
C LEU A 3 -10.03 25.03 1.43
N THR A 4 -10.00 25.80 0.33
CA THR A 4 -11.11 26.58 -0.23
C THR A 4 -12.24 25.72 -0.81
N LYS A 5 -12.00 24.42 -1.03
CA LYS A 5 -13.01 23.50 -1.58
C LYS A 5 -13.87 22.81 -0.52
N ILE A 6 -13.49 22.88 0.75
CA ILE A 6 -14.22 22.24 1.84
C ILE A 6 -15.01 23.30 2.61
N PRO A 7 -16.35 23.17 2.73
CA PRO A 7 -17.15 24.09 3.53
C PRO A 7 -16.60 24.25 4.96
N ASN A 8 -16.56 25.48 5.46
CA ASN A 8 -16.02 25.80 6.79
C ASN A 8 -16.70 25.00 7.90
N ASP A 9 -18.00 24.74 7.79
CA ASP A 9 -18.77 24.00 8.78
C ASP A 9 -18.28 22.54 8.90
N ILE A 10 -17.87 21.93 7.78
CA ILE A 10 -17.30 20.59 7.77
C ILE A 10 -15.91 20.62 8.43
N ILE A 11 -15.10 21.65 8.13
CA ILE A 11 -13.77 21.79 8.74
C ILE A 11 -13.91 21.92 10.27
N ILE A 12 -14.77 22.82 10.74
CA ILE A 12 -14.94 23.13 12.17
C ILE A 12 -15.57 21.95 12.92
N ASN A 13 -16.62 21.34 12.37
CA ASN A 13 -17.39 20.33 13.11
C ASN A 13 -16.88 18.90 12.92
N HIS A 14 -16.18 18.61 11.82
CA HIS A 14 -15.83 17.23 11.45
C HIS A 14 -14.35 16.99 11.14
N ILE A 15 -13.50 18.03 11.06
CA ILE A 15 -12.05 17.86 10.83
C ILE A 15 -11.26 18.31 12.06
N ILE A 16 -11.44 19.57 12.49
CA ILE A 16 -10.73 20.18 13.63
C ILE A 16 -10.84 19.35 14.93
N PRO A 17 -11.99 18.77 15.31
CA PRO A 17 -12.07 18.00 16.56
C PRO A 17 -11.13 16.80 16.57
N PHE A 18 -10.87 16.20 15.41
CA PHE A 18 -9.98 15.05 15.28
C PHE A 18 -8.49 15.44 15.22
N THR A 19 -8.16 16.70 14.92
CA THR A 19 -6.75 17.16 14.93
C THR A 19 -6.22 17.35 16.36
N TYR A 20 -7.09 17.60 17.32
CA TYR A 20 -6.73 17.67 18.75
C TYR A 20 -6.71 16.30 19.44
N GLN A 21 -7.22 15.25 18.79
CA GLN A 21 -7.17 13.90 19.34
C GLN A 21 -5.76 13.33 19.20
N VAL A 22 -5.20 12.87 20.32
CA VAL A 22 -3.87 12.24 20.35
C VAL A 22 -3.92 10.96 19.51
N GLN A 23 -3.22 10.97 18.38
CA GLN A 23 -3.06 9.79 17.54
C GLN A 23 -2.27 8.71 18.29
N SER A 24 -2.61 7.45 18.05
CA SER A 24 -1.90 6.36 18.72
C SER A 24 -0.41 6.39 18.36
N LYS A 25 0.47 6.23 19.36
CA LYS A 25 1.94 6.22 19.14
C LYS A 25 2.35 5.13 18.13
N LYS A 26 1.62 4.02 18.11
CA LYS A 26 1.83 2.91 17.15
C LYS A 26 1.56 3.35 15.71
N LEU A 27 0.44 4.06 15.47
CA LEU A 27 0.10 4.58 14.15
C LEU A 27 1.12 5.62 13.67
N LEU A 28 1.51 6.56 14.53
CA LEU A 28 2.52 7.57 14.19
C LEU A 28 3.86 6.93 13.80
N LYS A 29 4.30 5.93 14.56
CA LYS A 29 5.53 5.18 14.26
C LYS A 29 5.43 4.44 12.92
N ASP A 30 4.27 3.86 12.62
CA ASP A 30 4.01 3.18 11.34
C ASP A 30 4.11 4.17 10.17
N ILE A 31 3.41 5.31 10.24
CA ILE A 31 3.45 6.38 9.21
C ILE A 31 4.87 6.88 8.97
N GLN A 32 5.62 7.16 10.05
CA GLN A 32 7.01 7.62 9.94
C GLN A 32 7.91 6.56 9.29
N SER A 33 7.78 5.29 9.72
CA SER A 33 8.54 4.19 9.14
C SER A 33 8.17 3.96 7.68
N PHE A 34 6.89 4.10 7.31
CA PHE A 34 6.42 3.98 5.93
C PHE A 34 7.13 4.95 5.01
N TYR A 35 7.17 6.24 5.39
CA TYR A 35 7.85 7.25 4.58
C TYR A 35 9.33 6.92 4.36
N ARG A 36 10.03 6.53 5.42
CA ARG A 36 11.46 6.17 5.35
C ARG A 36 11.69 4.93 4.49
N ASP A 37 10.94 3.86 4.77
CA ASP A 37 11.13 2.57 4.10
C ASP A 37 10.76 2.68 2.62
N TYR A 38 9.68 3.41 2.29
CA TYR A 38 9.29 3.64 0.90
C TYR A 38 10.30 4.51 0.14
N LYS A 39 10.93 5.48 0.80
CA LYS A 39 12.01 6.27 0.21
C LYS A 39 13.22 5.42 -0.14
N ILE A 40 13.59 4.46 0.71
CA ILE A 40 14.67 3.50 0.42
C ILE A 40 14.32 2.67 -0.80
N VAL A 41 13.10 2.11 -0.85
CA VAL A 41 12.61 1.33 -1.99
C VAL A 41 12.66 2.14 -3.27
N ILE A 42 12.05 3.33 -3.31
CA ILE A 42 12.04 4.16 -4.53
C ILE A 42 13.47 4.46 -4.96
N ASN A 43 14.34 4.88 -4.05
CA ASN A 43 15.71 5.20 -4.41
C ASN A 43 16.41 4.00 -5.06
N TYR A 44 16.39 2.83 -4.42
CA TYR A 44 17.00 1.62 -4.97
C TYR A 44 16.45 1.27 -6.36
N TYR A 45 15.13 1.18 -6.49
CA TYR A 45 14.52 0.81 -7.77
C TYR A 45 14.59 1.90 -8.83
N SER A 46 14.81 3.17 -8.46
CA SER A 46 14.99 4.26 -9.42
C SER A 46 16.42 4.35 -9.96
N PHE A 47 17.41 3.91 -9.18
CA PHE A 47 18.82 3.92 -9.59
C PHE A 47 19.23 2.62 -10.27
N ASP A 48 18.89 1.47 -9.68
CA ASP A 48 19.37 0.16 -10.14
C ASP A 48 18.39 -0.56 -11.08
N TYR A 49 17.11 -0.15 -11.07
CA TYR A 49 16.02 -0.82 -11.79
C TYR A 49 15.00 0.18 -12.37
N ASN A 50 13.72 -0.20 -12.41
CA ASN A 50 12.60 0.66 -12.78
C ASN A 50 11.34 0.29 -12.00
N ASP A 51 10.29 1.11 -12.14
CA ASP A 51 9.01 0.95 -11.44
C ASP A 51 8.29 -0.37 -11.75
N TYR A 52 8.49 -0.91 -12.95
CA TYR A 52 7.89 -2.19 -13.35
C TYR A 52 8.47 -3.35 -12.55
N ILE A 53 9.79 -3.37 -12.35
CA ILE A 53 10.47 -4.41 -11.57
C ILE A 53 10.02 -4.32 -10.11
N LEU A 54 9.93 -3.11 -9.53
CA LEU A 54 9.38 -2.92 -8.19
C LEU A 54 7.97 -3.51 -8.05
N CYS A 55 7.09 -3.19 -9.01
CA CYS A 55 5.73 -3.69 -9.01
C CYS A 55 5.69 -5.23 -9.09
N SER A 56 6.56 -5.81 -9.91
CA SER A 56 6.70 -7.26 -10.08
C SER A 56 7.14 -7.95 -8.80
N ASP A 57 8.18 -7.42 -8.15
CA ASP A 57 8.70 -7.96 -6.90
C ASP A 57 7.68 -7.86 -5.76
N LEU A 58 6.90 -6.77 -5.70
CA LEU A 58 5.82 -6.61 -4.73
C LEU A 58 4.70 -7.63 -4.95
N ILE A 59 4.28 -7.81 -6.20
CA ILE A 59 3.27 -8.82 -6.56
C ILE A 59 3.76 -10.22 -6.18
N ARG A 60 5.01 -10.54 -6.48
CA ARG A 60 5.66 -11.81 -6.12
C ARG A 60 5.79 -11.98 -4.61
N PHE A 61 6.09 -10.90 -3.88
CA PHE A 61 6.22 -10.93 -2.42
C PHE A 61 4.89 -11.25 -1.72
N VAL A 62 3.80 -10.65 -2.21
CA VAL A 62 2.44 -10.88 -1.67
C VAL A 62 1.81 -12.16 -2.22
N ASN A 63 2.43 -12.78 -3.22
CA ASN A 63 1.95 -13.99 -3.88
C ASN A 63 0.53 -13.81 -4.43
N ILE A 64 0.36 -12.75 -5.22
CA ILE A 64 -0.89 -12.45 -5.93
C ILE A 64 -0.93 -13.33 -7.18
N ASN A 65 -2.04 -14.02 -7.40
CA ASN A 65 -2.22 -14.81 -8.61
C ASN A 65 -2.37 -13.89 -9.82
N TYR A 66 -1.65 -14.19 -10.89
CA TYR A 66 -1.81 -13.48 -12.17
C TYR A 66 -3.02 -13.96 -12.98
N PHE A 67 -3.78 -14.94 -12.47
CA PHE A 67 -4.93 -15.49 -13.18
C PHE A 67 -6.12 -14.53 -13.05
N LEU A 68 -6.61 -14.06 -14.20
CA LEU A 68 -7.81 -13.24 -14.30
C LEU A 68 -9.01 -13.98 -13.71
N ASN A 69 -9.85 -13.24 -12.95
CA ASN A 69 -11.05 -13.76 -12.29
C ASN A 69 -10.82 -14.87 -11.26
N SER A 70 -9.61 -15.02 -10.71
CA SER A 70 -9.35 -15.95 -9.62
C SER A 70 -9.27 -15.21 -8.29
N TYR A 71 -10.03 -15.65 -7.29
CA TYR A 71 -9.96 -15.12 -5.93
C TYR A 71 -8.64 -15.50 -5.23
N SER A 72 -7.88 -14.51 -4.74
CA SER A 72 -6.73 -14.76 -3.86
C SER A 72 -6.98 -14.41 -2.39
N ASN A 73 -6.88 -15.44 -1.54
CA ASN A 73 -6.83 -15.28 -0.08
C ASN A 73 -5.71 -14.33 0.39
N ASN A 74 -4.64 -14.15 -0.40
CA ASN A 74 -3.53 -13.27 0.00
C ASN A 74 -3.87 -11.80 -0.20
N ILE A 75 -4.57 -11.46 -1.28
CA ILE A 75 -5.10 -10.11 -1.51
C ILE A 75 -6.15 -9.79 -0.47
N GLU A 76 -7.04 -10.73 -0.17
CA GLU A 76 -8.02 -10.56 0.90
C GLU A 76 -7.36 -10.16 2.23
N LYS A 77 -6.40 -10.95 2.71
CA LYS A 77 -5.64 -10.67 3.94
C LYS A 77 -4.88 -9.34 3.92
N LEU A 78 -4.49 -8.87 2.73
CA LEU A 78 -3.87 -7.56 2.56
C LEU A 78 -4.91 -6.45 2.75
N PHE A 79 -6.09 -6.61 2.17
CA PHE A 79 -7.17 -5.63 2.20
C PHE A 79 -8.00 -5.64 3.49
N GLU A 80 -8.03 -6.73 4.28
CA GLU A 80 -8.60 -6.76 5.64
C GLU A 80 -8.05 -5.66 6.56
N ARG A 81 -6.86 -5.15 6.24
CA ARG A 81 -6.19 -4.07 6.97
C ARG A 81 -6.74 -2.69 6.61
N SER A 82 -7.43 -2.58 5.48
CA SER A 82 -8.07 -1.37 5.03
C SER A 82 -9.39 -1.19 5.76
N TYR A 83 -9.57 -0.02 6.38
CA TYR A 83 -10.87 0.36 6.96
C TYR A 83 -12.00 0.29 5.93
N PHE A 84 -11.72 0.64 4.67
CA PHE A 84 -12.69 0.61 3.59
C PHE A 84 -13.24 -0.81 3.35
N TYR A 85 -12.36 -1.81 3.36
CA TYR A 85 -12.73 -3.20 3.09
C TYR A 85 -13.73 -3.77 4.10
N ASN A 86 -13.63 -3.36 5.36
CA ASN A 86 -14.53 -3.82 6.42
C ASN A 86 -15.98 -3.36 6.25
N ASN A 87 -16.22 -2.31 5.44
CA ASN A 87 -17.55 -1.78 5.16
C ASN A 87 -18.14 -2.32 3.84
N ILE A 88 -17.44 -3.22 3.15
CA ILE A 88 -17.89 -3.78 1.87
C ILE A 88 -18.82 -4.96 2.13
N ILE A 89 -19.99 -4.96 1.47
CA ILE A 89 -20.98 -6.03 1.54
C ILE A 89 -20.51 -7.26 0.75
N ASN A 90 -20.20 -7.08 -0.54
CA ASN A 90 -19.70 -8.16 -1.39
C ASN A 90 -18.16 -8.16 -1.46
N LYS A 91 -17.54 -8.79 -0.47
CA LYS A 91 -16.08 -8.86 -0.33
C LYS A 91 -15.40 -9.60 -1.48
N GLU A 92 -15.98 -10.71 -1.93
CA GLU A 92 -15.40 -11.55 -2.98
C GLU A 92 -15.32 -10.80 -4.31
N GLU A 93 -16.43 -10.19 -4.74
CA GLU A 93 -16.49 -9.38 -5.96
C GLU A 93 -15.53 -8.19 -5.89
N PHE A 94 -15.41 -7.56 -4.72
CA PHE A 94 -14.42 -6.50 -4.52
C PHE A 94 -12.99 -7.00 -4.71
N ILE A 95 -12.62 -8.14 -4.14
CA ILE A 95 -11.26 -8.70 -4.28
C ILE A 95 -10.96 -9.04 -5.74
N ILE A 96 -11.90 -9.68 -6.44
CA ILE A 96 -11.77 -9.97 -7.88
C ILE A 96 -11.57 -8.67 -8.67
N SER A 97 -12.34 -7.62 -8.36
CA SER A 97 -12.19 -6.31 -9.01
C SER A 97 -10.82 -5.68 -8.77
N ILE A 98 -10.25 -5.84 -7.57
CA ILE A 98 -8.93 -5.34 -7.22
C ILE A 98 -7.85 -6.11 -7.98
N GLU A 99 -7.95 -7.43 -8.05
CA GLU A 99 -7.00 -8.28 -8.77
C GLU A 99 -6.97 -7.95 -10.26
N ASN A 100 -8.14 -7.81 -10.86
CA ASN A 100 -8.27 -7.36 -12.25
C ASN A 100 -7.66 -5.96 -12.44
N ASN A 101 -7.86 -5.05 -11.49
CA ASN A 101 -7.22 -3.73 -11.53
C ASN A 101 -5.70 -3.80 -11.39
N ILE A 102 -5.17 -4.64 -10.50
CA ILE A 102 -3.73 -4.85 -10.32
C ILE A 102 -3.13 -5.39 -11.62
N TYR A 103 -3.76 -6.41 -12.21
CA TYR A 103 -3.32 -7.00 -13.47
C TYR A 103 -3.32 -5.98 -14.62
N ASN A 104 -4.42 -5.25 -14.80
CA ASN A 104 -4.55 -4.28 -15.89
C ASN A 104 -3.62 -3.07 -15.72
N ASN A 105 -3.41 -2.60 -14.49
CA ASN A 105 -2.56 -1.44 -14.21
C ASN A 105 -1.09 -1.80 -13.95
N TYR A 106 -0.74 -3.08 -13.86
CA TYR A 106 0.64 -3.52 -13.67
C TYR A 106 1.56 -2.99 -14.77
N ILE A 107 1.08 -2.97 -16.02
CA ILE A 107 1.83 -2.45 -17.18
C ILE A 107 1.62 -0.94 -17.33
N VAL A 108 0.38 -0.46 -17.17
CA VAL A 108 0.00 0.92 -17.49
C VAL A 108 0.45 1.91 -16.42
N ASN A 109 0.39 1.53 -15.15
CA ASN A 109 0.73 2.40 -14.02
C ASN A 109 1.31 1.58 -12.83
N PRO A 110 2.51 0.99 -13.00
CA PRO A 110 3.14 0.15 -11.98
C PRO A 110 3.38 0.91 -10.67
N ASN A 111 3.60 2.23 -10.74
CA ASN A 111 3.75 3.08 -9.57
C ASN A 111 2.52 3.12 -8.67
N LYS A 112 1.33 3.26 -9.27
CA LYS A 112 0.07 3.28 -8.51
C LYS A 112 -0.14 1.95 -7.79
N VAL A 113 0.07 0.85 -8.50
CA VAL A 113 -0.07 -0.52 -7.94
C VAL A 113 0.94 -0.74 -6.82
N SER A 114 2.21 -0.41 -7.05
CA SER A 114 3.29 -0.54 -6.06
C SER A 114 2.99 0.21 -4.77
N ARG A 115 2.51 1.45 -4.88
CA ARG A 115 2.13 2.28 -3.72
C ARG A 115 0.99 1.67 -2.90
N ILE A 116 -0.02 1.11 -3.57
CA ILE A 116 -1.15 0.46 -2.90
C ILE A 116 -0.66 -0.78 -2.16
N ILE A 117 0.04 -1.68 -2.85
CA ILE A 117 0.53 -2.93 -2.25
C ILE A 117 1.45 -2.62 -1.08
N PHE A 118 2.47 -1.79 -1.29
CA PHE A 118 3.44 -1.43 -0.24
C PHE A 118 2.78 -0.68 0.92
N GLY A 119 1.79 0.16 0.65
CA GLY A 119 0.99 0.88 1.65
C GLY A 119 0.16 -0.02 2.56
N LEU A 120 -0.24 -1.19 2.08
CA LEU A 120 -1.01 -2.15 2.87
C LEU A 120 -0.12 -3.14 3.65
N LEU A 121 1.19 -3.17 3.40
CA LEU A 121 2.14 -4.00 4.14
C LEU A 121 2.35 -3.46 5.56
N LYS A 122 2.38 -4.39 6.54
CA LYS A 122 2.74 -4.06 7.92
C LYS A 122 4.24 -3.70 8.01
N PRO A 123 4.67 -2.96 9.04
CA PRO A 123 6.08 -2.59 9.23
C PRO A 123 7.06 -3.76 9.09
N TYR A 124 6.73 -4.92 9.68
CA TYR A 124 7.61 -6.10 9.60
C TYR A 124 7.64 -6.74 8.21
N GLU A 125 6.56 -6.62 7.43
CA GLU A 125 6.51 -7.13 6.05
C GLU A 125 7.27 -6.21 5.12
N ARG A 126 7.18 -4.88 5.29
CA ARG A 126 8.02 -3.90 4.60
C ARG A 126 9.50 -4.16 4.87
N THR A 127 9.84 -4.44 6.13
CA THR A 127 11.19 -4.85 6.53
C THR A 127 11.63 -6.14 5.81
N ARG A 128 10.78 -7.18 5.78
CA ARG A 128 11.08 -8.43 5.05
C ARG A 128 11.23 -8.23 3.54
N PHE A 129 10.44 -7.35 2.95
CA PHE A 129 10.55 -6.98 1.54
C PHE A 129 11.92 -6.36 1.26
N LEU A 130 12.32 -5.36 2.06
CA LEU A 130 13.63 -4.72 1.95
C LEU A 130 14.78 -5.74 2.05
N TYR A 131 14.75 -6.63 3.06
CA TYR A 131 15.78 -7.66 3.20
C TYR A 131 15.84 -8.65 2.04
N ARG A 132 14.71 -8.91 1.38
CA ARG A 132 14.64 -9.90 0.31
C ARG A 132 15.08 -9.34 -1.04
N PHE A 133 14.78 -8.07 -1.32
CA PHE A 133 14.89 -7.50 -2.67
C PHE A 133 15.81 -6.28 -2.77
N VAL A 134 16.08 -5.58 -1.66
CA VAL A 134 16.83 -4.31 -1.68
C VAL A 134 18.20 -4.45 -1.01
N ILE A 135 18.28 -5.16 0.12
CA ILE A 135 19.54 -5.35 0.84
C ILE A 135 20.23 -6.59 0.25
N PRO A 136 21.42 -6.45 -0.39
CA PRO A 136 22.15 -7.60 -0.90
C PRO A 136 22.62 -8.50 0.25
N TYR A 137 22.66 -9.82 0.00
CA TYR A 137 23.10 -10.84 0.98
C TYR A 137 24.59 -10.76 1.34
N ASP A 138 25.38 -9.89 0.68
CA ASP A 138 26.84 -9.90 0.73
C ASP A 138 27.48 -9.03 1.83
N ILE A 139 26.78 -8.78 2.95
CA ILE A 139 27.33 -7.98 4.09
C ILE A 139 27.49 -8.80 5.39
N PHE A 140 27.55 -10.13 5.34
CA PHE A 140 27.98 -10.94 6.48
C PHE A 140 28.93 -12.07 6.09
#